data_AF-A0A835GBI0-F1
#
_entry.id   AF-A0A835GBI0-F1
#
_cell.length_a   1.000
_cell.length_b   1.000
_cell.length_c   1.000
_cell.angle_alpha   90.00
_cell.angle_beta   90.00
_cell.angle_gamma   90.00
#
_symmetry.space_group_name_H-M   'P 1'
#
loop_
_entity.id
_entity.type
_entity.pdbx_description
1 polymer ?
#
loop_
_entity_poly.entity_id
_entity_poly.type
_entity_poly.pdbx_seq_one_letter_code
_entity_poly.pdbx_strand_id
1 'polypeptide(L)'
;MRINVVNPDFNKLGYIMAVANINDKHDRSTPSDFHWKILKCRMIIFSNSSILACPDKRDVKQVHIIFNKTGDDYDKLISLFLKFSLMQDGGIREVTLEVYQKCFHYTMTARIAPVWNTMEENYLINNRDFLTTKGPQEGVKYSISVDQHFTILEINAVKINLMISEEEFSPGEWIRVLPSLNKAMVEDSYKDFSQVSASKFKSYKDIRRHWKNIHGYRLPDAETSYYSIQFWRGEPLLYPKLCVIRNFPIVTPTPKTLERVIISKFLKCLISKMSFILGTPITIQMQEMQHDNNSMVPNDSLTETQAVSLCTPTQSSRMCK
;
A
#
# COMPACT_ATOMS: atom_id res chain seq x y z
N MET A 1 -0.25 14.56 -16.23
CA MET A 1 -1.46 15.34 -15.86
C MET A 1 -1.38 15.77 -14.40
N ARG A 2 -1.77 17.00 -14.05
CA ARG A 2 -1.82 17.48 -12.67
C ARG A 2 -3.26 17.53 -12.19
N ILE A 3 -3.52 16.98 -11.01
CA ILE A 3 -4.84 16.90 -10.39
C ILE A 3 -4.74 17.53 -9.01
N ASN A 4 -5.48 18.62 -8.77
CA ASN A 4 -5.52 19.29 -7.49
C ASN A 4 -6.81 18.88 -6.76
N VAL A 5 -6.66 18.17 -5.65
CA VAL A 5 -7.75 17.86 -4.72
C VAL A 5 -7.82 18.96 -3.68
N VAL A 6 -8.96 19.60 -3.50
CA VAL A 6 -9.13 20.65 -2.48
C VAL A 6 -9.04 20.03 -1.08
N ASN A 7 -8.17 20.58 -0.24
CA ASN A 7 -8.01 20.15 1.13
C ASN A 7 -9.10 20.74 2.03
N PRO A 8 -9.56 19.99 3.05
CA PRO A 8 -10.35 20.54 4.13
C PRO A 8 -9.54 21.57 4.93
N ASP A 9 -10.24 22.46 5.63
CA ASP A 9 -9.63 23.40 6.57
C ASP A 9 -8.90 22.65 7.70
N PHE A 10 -7.57 22.73 7.70
CA PHE A 10 -6.70 22.04 8.67
C PHE A 10 -7.01 22.43 10.12
N ASN A 11 -7.54 23.63 10.37
CA ASN A 11 -7.93 24.07 11.72
C ASN A 11 -9.12 23.28 12.26
N LYS A 12 -9.94 22.69 11.38
CA LYS A 12 -11.06 21.81 11.76
C LYS A 12 -10.65 20.36 11.89
N LEU A 13 -9.41 20.01 11.56
CA LEU A 13 -8.92 18.64 11.63
C LEU A 13 -8.24 18.34 12.96
N GLY A 14 -8.34 17.07 13.36
CA GLY A 14 -7.68 16.51 14.53
C GLY A 14 -6.83 15.33 14.11
N TYR A 15 -5.68 15.17 14.76
CA TYR A 15 -4.78 14.05 14.58
C TYR A 15 -4.62 13.30 15.91
N ILE A 16 -4.75 11.97 15.86
CA ILE A 16 -4.45 11.09 16.98
C ILE A 16 -3.59 9.92 16.54
N MET A 17 -2.83 9.42 17.52
CA MET A 17 -2.18 8.12 17.43
C MET A 17 -3.06 7.08 18.09
N ALA A 18 -3.21 5.92 17.45
CA ALA A 18 -3.87 4.76 18.02
C ALA A 18 -2.90 3.59 18.06
N VAL A 19 -2.93 2.79 19.12
CA VAL A 19 -2.11 1.60 19.32
C VAL A 19 -2.99 0.37 19.18
N ALA A 20 -2.63 -0.52 18.26
CA ALA A 20 -3.28 -1.82 18.12
C ALA A 20 -2.95 -2.71 19.32
N ASN A 21 -3.99 -3.25 19.97
CA ASN A 21 -3.80 -4.18 21.07
C ASN A 21 -3.23 -5.51 20.54
N ILE A 22 -1.99 -5.83 20.91
CA ILE A 22 -1.30 -7.07 20.53
C ILE A 22 -1.76 -8.30 21.31
N ASN A 23 -2.46 -8.09 22.43
CA ASN A 23 -3.06 -9.17 23.22
C ASN A 23 -4.44 -9.57 22.67
N ASP A 24 -4.99 -8.80 21.72
CA ASP A 24 -6.20 -9.19 21.00
C ASP A 24 -5.91 -10.43 20.13
N LYS A 25 -6.90 -11.29 19.94
CA LYS A 25 -6.73 -12.51 19.18
C LYS A 25 -6.50 -12.17 17.71
N HIS A 26 -5.25 -12.34 17.26
CA HIS A 26 -4.89 -12.09 15.87
C HIS A 26 -5.74 -12.90 14.89
N ASP A 27 -6.15 -12.24 13.81
CA ASP A 27 -6.72 -12.92 12.65
C ASP A 27 -5.65 -13.86 12.07
N ARG A 28 -6.07 -15.03 11.56
CA ARG A 28 -5.14 -16.01 10.99
C ARG A 28 -4.36 -15.48 9.78
N SER A 29 -4.85 -14.40 9.18
CA SER A 29 -4.18 -13.67 8.10
C SER A 29 -3.13 -12.66 8.58
N THR A 30 -2.91 -12.49 9.88
CA THR A 30 -1.92 -11.52 10.42
C THR A 30 -0.88 -12.23 11.28
N PRO A 31 0.23 -12.70 10.67
CA PRO A 31 1.20 -13.55 11.35
C PRO A 31 2.16 -12.81 12.30
N SER A 32 2.04 -11.48 12.43
CA SER A 32 2.83 -10.67 13.36
C SER A 32 2.08 -9.40 13.77
N ASP A 33 2.53 -8.76 14.86
CA ASP A 33 2.02 -7.47 15.36
C ASP A 33 2.05 -6.39 14.27
N PHE A 34 3.10 -6.41 13.45
CA PHE A 34 3.23 -5.50 12.32
C PHE A 34 2.07 -5.63 11.32
N HIS A 35 1.73 -6.86 10.93
CA HIS A 35 0.59 -7.12 10.06
C HIS A 35 -0.75 -6.84 10.76
N TRP A 36 -0.80 -7.04 12.07
CA TRP A 36 -1.98 -6.76 12.87
C TRP A 36 -2.34 -5.27 12.86
N LYS A 37 -1.37 -4.39 13.12
CA LYS A 37 -1.50 -2.93 12.97
C LYS A 37 -2.05 -2.54 11.60
N ILE A 38 -1.49 -3.11 10.53
CA ILE A 38 -1.92 -2.82 9.15
C ILE A 38 -3.39 -3.21 8.94
N LEU A 39 -3.77 -4.41 9.40
CA LEU A 39 -5.15 -4.87 9.34
C LEU A 39 -6.08 -3.93 10.11
N LYS A 40 -5.74 -3.56 11.35
CA LYS A 40 -6.54 -2.64 12.16
C LYS A 40 -6.69 -1.27 11.50
N CYS A 41 -5.60 -0.70 10.98
CA CYS A 41 -5.65 0.55 10.22
C CYS A 41 -6.63 0.46 9.04
N ARG A 42 -6.58 -0.61 8.25
CA ARG A 42 -7.49 -0.81 7.12
C ARG A 42 -8.94 -1.01 7.58
N MET A 43 -9.16 -1.74 8.67
CA MET A 43 -10.51 -1.91 9.23
C MET A 43 -11.15 -0.55 9.57
N ILE A 44 -10.39 0.37 10.16
CA ILE A 44 -10.87 1.73 10.45
C ILE A 44 -11.19 2.47 9.13
N ILE A 45 -10.26 2.50 8.17
CA ILE A 45 -10.43 3.16 6.85
C ILE A 45 -11.72 2.69 6.16
N PHE A 46 -11.99 1.38 6.16
CA PHE A 46 -13.17 0.82 5.49
C PHE A 46 -14.45 0.90 6.33
N SER A 47 -14.38 1.29 7.60
CA SER A 47 -15.56 1.43 8.48
C SER A 47 -16.05 2.87 8.60
N ASN A 48 -15.21 3.86 8.30
CA ASN A 48 -15.60 5.26 8.30
C ASN A 48 -15.04 5.97 7.05
N SER A 49 -15.92 6.60 6.26
CA SER A 49 -15.54 7.40 5.08
C SER A 49 -14.98 8.78 5.43
N SER A 50 -15.18 9.23 6.67
CA SER A 50 -14.86 10.56 7.17
C SER A 50 -13.48 10.66 7.84
N ILE A 51 -12.57 9.71 7.55
CA ILE A 51 -11.24 9.66 8.16
C ILE A 51 -10.16 9.39 7.12
N LEU A 52 -8.93 9.80 7.46
CA LEU A 52 -7.71 9.35 6.80
C LEU A 52 -6.84 8.64 7.84
N ALA A 53 -6.20 7.54 7.46
CA ALA A 53 -5.30 6.83 8.34
C ALA A 53 -4.12 6.22 7.59
N CYS A 54 -3.03 5.97 8.31
CA CYS A 54 -1.95 5.12 7.84
C CYS A 54 -1.28 4.37 9.00
N PRO A 55 -0.78 3.14 8.80
CA PRO A 55 0.07 2.49 9.78
C PRO A 55 1.39 3.25 9.93
N ASP A 56 1.93 3.33 11.14
CA ASP A 56 3.28 3.89 11.36
C ASP A 56 4.33 3.02 10.64
N LYS A 57 5.38 3.64 10.10
CA LYS A 57 6.43 2.91 9.36
C LYS A 57 7.43 2.20 10.29
N ARG A 58 7.67 2.77 11.47
CA ARG A 58 8.74 2.39 12.40
C ARG A 58 8.18 1.59 13.58
N ASP A 59 7.07 2.03 14.15
CA ASP A 59 6.43 1.36 15.27
C ASP A 59 5.54 0.21 14.78
N VAL A 60 5.60 -0.95 15.43
CA VAL A 60 4.89 -2.16 14.99
C VAL A 60 3.40 -2.19 15.35
N LYS A 61 2.93 -1.27 16.21
CA LYS A 61 1.56 -1.24 16.77
C LYS A 61 0.80 0.04 16.46
N GLN A 62 1.48 1.14 16.17
CA GLN A 62 0.86 2.46 16.04
C GLN A 62 0.22 2.74 14.67
N VAL A 63 -0.89 3.46 14.69
CA VAL A 63 -1.64 3.93 13.52
C VAL A 63 -1.87 5.44 13.66
N HIS A 64 -1.56 6.19 12.62
CA HIS A 64 -1.90 7.61 12.51
C HIS A 64 -3.32 7.76 11.99
N ILE A 65 -4.14 8.60 12.62
CA ILE A 65 -5.52 8.82 12.21
C ILE A 65 -5.84 10.32 12.24
N ILE A 66 -6.38 10.80 11.13
CA ILE A 66 -6.90 12.16 10.96
C ILE A 66 -8.41 12.06 10.84
N PHE A 67 -9.10 12.94 11.55
CA PHE A 67 -10.55 13.04 11.59
C PHE A 67 -10.99 14.50 11.62
N ASN A 68 -12.27 14.75 11.39
CA ASN A 68 -12.84 16.07 11.54
C ASN A 68 -13.20 16.32 13.03
N LYS A 69 -12.68 17.40 13.63
CA LYS A 69 -13.02 17.78 15.02
C LYS A 69 -14.43 18.32 15.12
N THR A 70 -14.98 18.82 14.02
CA THR A 70 -16.35 19.32 13.96
C THR A 70 -17.30 18.16 13.68
N GLY A 71 -18.41 18.10 14.41
CA GLY A 71 -19.39 17.01 14.28
C GLY A 71 -19.11 15.82 15.20
N ASP A 72 -19.55 14.63 14.78
CA ASP A 72 -19.58 13.39 15.58
C ASP A 72 -18.48 12.38 15.17
N ASP A 73 -17.54 12.79 14.33
CA ASP A 73 -16.49 11.91 13.79
C ASP A 73 -15.58 11.36 14.89
N TYR A 74 -15.30 12.15 15.94
CA TYR A 74 -14.54 11.69 17.09
C TYR A 74 -15.26 10.58 17.87
N ASP A 75 -16.55 10.75 18.16
CA ASP A 75 -17.35 9.75 18.89
C ASP A 75 -17.48 8.44 18.10
N LYS A 76 -17.67 8.55 16.77
CA LYS A 76 -17.63 7.41 15.86
C LYS A 76 -16.27 6.72 15.89
N LEU A 77 -15.19 7.49 15.92
CA LEU A 77 -13.82 6.95 15.97
C LEU A 77 -13.55 6.21 17.28
N ILE A 78 -13.97 6.74 18.43
CA ILE A 78 -13.88 6.06 19.73
C ILE A 78 -14.71 4.76 19.74
N SER A 79 -15.89 4.78 19.14
CA SER A 79 -16.71 3.57 18.98
C SER A 79 -16.00 2.50 18.14
N LEU A 80 -15.28 2.90 17.09
CA LEU A 80 -14.46 2.00 16.29
C LEU A 80 -13.23 1.49 17.07
N PHE A 81 -12.64 2.29 17.94
CA PHE A 81 -11.52 1.86 18.78
C PHE A 81 -11.94 0.74 19.74
N LEU A 82 -13.09 0.88 20.38
CA LEU A 82 -13.66 -0.18 21.21
C LEU A 82 -13.92 -1.43 20.39
N LYS A 83 -14.58 -1.29 19.22
CA LYS A 83 -14.93 -2.41 18.33
C LYS A 83 -13.71 -3.16 17.80
N PHE A 84 -12.62 -2.44 17.52
CA PHE A 84 -11.42 -3.00 16.89
C PHE A 84 -10.25 -3.15 17.84
N SER A 85 -10.45 -2.98 19.15
CA SER A 85 -9.39 -3.14 20.16
C SER A 85 -8.16 -2.27 19.86
N LEU A 86 -8.42 -1.00 19.57
CA LEU A 86 -7.41 0.05 19.48
C LEU A 86 -7.51 0.95 20.70
N MET A 87 -6.39 1.54 21.10
CA MET A 87 -6.34 2.49 22.19
C MET A 87 -5.73 3.79 21.69
N GLN A 88 -6.32 4.93 22.04
CA GLN A 88 -5.72 6.21 21.74
C GLN A 88 -4.44 6.40 22.57
N ASP A 89 -3.38 6.87 21.93
CA ASP A 89 -2.10 7.18 22.55
C ASP A 89 -1.89 8.70 22.59
N GLY A 90 -2.03 9.26 23.80
CA GLY A 90 -1.96 10.69 24.07
C GLY A 90 -3.20 11.48 23.66
N GLY A 91 -3.07 12.81 23.64
CA GLY A 91 -4.14 13.73 23.29
C GLY A 91 -4.31 13.96 21.78
N ILE A 92 -5.39 14.66 21.42
CA ILE A 92 -5.62 15.17 20.06
C ILE A 92 -4.59 16.24 19.76
N ARG A 93 -3.93 16.13 18.60
CA ARG A 93 -2.89 17.03 18.11
C ARG A 93 -3.36 17.73 16.84
N GLU A 94 -2.64 18.79 16.47
CA GLU A 94 -2.82 19.44 15.18
C GLU A 94 -2.28 18.57 14.03
N VAL A 95 -2.89 18.71 12.86
CA VAL A 95 -2.50 17.98 11.66
C VAL A 95 -1.36 18.73 10.96
N THR A 96 -0.22 18.07 10.79
CA THR A 96 0.86 18.59 9.95
C THR A 96 0.66 18.16 8.49
N LEU A 97 1.24 18.91 7.54
CA LEU A 97 1.19 18.57 6.11
C LEU A 97 1.79 17.18 5.83
N GLU A 98 2.88 16.83 6.51
CA GLU A 98 3.52 15.52 6.39
C GLU A 98 2.58 14.39 6.84
N VAL A 99 1.91 14.56 7.98
CA VAL A 99 0.97 13.56 8.51
C VAL A 99 -0.25 13.44 7.61
N TYR A 100 -0.75 14.55 7.09
CA TYR A 100 -1.82 14.56 6.10
C TYR A 100 -1.42 13.79 4.84
N GLN A 101 -0.26 14.10 4.25
CA GLN A 101 0.21 13.47 3.02
C GLN A 101 0.32 11.96 3.15
N LYS A 102 0.94 11.45 4.22
CA LYS A 102 1.07 9.99 4.42
C LYS A 102 -0.27 9.29 4.67
N CYS A 103 -1.17 9.92 5.45
CA CYS A 103 -2.50 9.36 5.72
C CYS A 103 -3.38 9.38 4.46
N PHE A 104 -3.32 10.46 3.68
CA PHE A 104 -3.99 10.57 2.39
C PHE A 104 -3.48 9.50 1.42
N HIS A 105 -2.16 9.39 1.24
CA HIS A 105 -1.53 8.42 0.35
C HIS A 105 -1.96 6.98 0.66
N TYR A 106 -1.84 6.58 1.93
CA TYR A 106 -2.20 5.22 2.33
C TYR A 106 -3.71 4.97 2.22
N THR A 107 -4.54 5.92 2.64
CA THR A 107 -6.02 5.79 2.54
C THR A 107 -6.47 5.70 1.09
N MET A 108 -5.92 6.54 0.21
CA MET A 108 -6.21 6.55 -1.22
C MET A 108 -5.89 5.19 -1.84
N THR A 109 -4.65 4.72 -1.68
CA THR A 109 -4.20 3.43 -2.23
C THR A 109 -4.97 2.25 -1.66
N ALA A 110 -5.30 2.28 -0.36
CA ALA A 110 -6.15 1.26 0.26
C ALA A 110 -7.55 1.22 -0.38
N ARG A 111 -8.20 2.37 -0.57
CA ARG A 111 -9.58 2.45 -1.09
C ARG A 111 -9.73 2.06 -2.55
N ILE A 112 -8.75 2.40 -3.40
CA ILE A 112 -8.81 2.10 -4.84
C ILE A 112 -8.42 0.66 -5.17
N ALA A 113 -7.75 -0.05 -4.26
CA ALA A 113 -7.52 -1.49 -4.39
C ALA A 113 -8.85 -2.27 -4.26
N PRO A 114 -9.03 -3.38 -5.00
CA PRO A 114 -8.06 -4.03 -5.89
C PRO A 114 -8.14 -3.55 -7.34
N VAL A 115 -8.84 -2.45 -7.66
CA VAL A 115 -8.94 -1.99 -9.06
C VAL A 115 -7.59 -1.41 -9.50
N TRP A 116 -7.02 -0.56 -8.65
CA TRP A 116 -5.67 -0.01 -8.79
C TRP A 116 -4.79 -0.56 -7.67
N ASN A 117 -3.79 -1.37 -8.03
CA ASN A 117 -2.93 -2.07 -7.08
C ASN A 117 -1.55 -1.43 -7.00
N THR A 118 -1.11 -1.11 -5.78
CA THR A 118 0.21 -0.50 -5.54
C THR A 118 1.34 -1.41 -5.98
N MET A 119 2.31 -0.86 -6.71
CA MET A 119 3.60 -1.47 -6.99
C MET A 119 4.66 -0.41 -6.71
N GLU A 120 5.71 -0.78 -5.97
CA GLU A 120 6.67 0.18 -5.39
C GLU A 120 5.96 1.31 -4.62
N GLU A 121 6.59 2.47 -4.49
CA GLU A 121 5.99 3.61 -3.77
C GLU A 121 5.10 4.50 -4.66
N ASN A 122 5.29 4.44 -5.99
CA ASN A 122 4.77 5.44 -6.93
C ASN A 122 4.11 4.86 -8.20
N TYR A 123 3.87 3.54 -8.27
CA TYR A 123 3.12 2.94 -9.38
C TYR A 123 1.80 2.30 -8.91
N LEU A 124 0.79 2.35 -9.78
CA LEU A 124 -0.45 1.60 -9.64
C LEU A 124 -0.71 0.80 -10.91
N ILE A 125 -1.13 -0.45 -10.76
CA ILE A 125 -1.55 -1.33 -11.86
C ILE A 125 -3.08 -1.42 -11.89
N ASN A 126 -3.70 -1.10 -13.03
CA ASN A 126 -5.14 -1.17 -13.26
C ASN A 126 -5.57 -2.56 -13.75
N ASN A 127 -5.59 -3.52 -12.83
CA ASN A 127 -6.17 -4.83 -13.05
C ASN A 127 -6.20 -5.56 -11.69
N ARG A 128 -7.36 -6.06 -11.28
CA ARG A 128 -7.51 -6.81 -10.02
C ARG A 128 -6.81 -8.18 -10.05
N ASP A 129 -6.67 -8.75 -11.25
CA ASP A 129 -6.14 -10.09 -11.52
C ASP A 129 -4.74 -9.99 -12.19
N PHE A 130 -4.02 -8.90 -11.95
CA PHE A 130 -2.73 -8.60 -12.61
C PHE A 130 -1.62 -9.62 -12.31
N LEU A 131 -1.74 -10.37 -11.20
CA LEU A 131 -0.78 -11.41 -10.82
C LEU A 131 -0.82 -12.65 -11.73
N THR A 132 -1.91 -12.85 -12.46
CA THR A 132 -2.08 -13.99 -13.39
C THR A 132 -2.24 -13.56 -14.84
N THR A 133 -2.43 -12.26 -15.09
CA THR A 133 -2.62 -11.72 -16.44
C THR A 133 -1.27 -11.57 -17.14
N LYS A 134 -1.14 -12.17 -18.33
CA LYS A 134 0.07 -12.07 -19.15
C LYS A 134 0.12 -10.75 -19.91
N GLY A 135 1.34 -10.23 -20.10
CA GLY A 135 1.62 -9.06 -20.92
C GLY A 135 1.40 -7.70 -20.22
N PRO A 136 1.62 -6.59 -20.95
CA PRO A 136 1.58 -5.25 -20.38
C PRO A 136 0.20 -4.82 -19.87
N GLN A 137 0.13 -4.39 -18.63
CA GLN A 137 -1.06 -3.86 -17.96
C GLN A 137 -1.11 -2.33 -18.06
N GLU A 138 -2.31 -1.76 -18.06
CA GLU A 138 -2.46 -0.31 -17.84
C GLU A 138 -2.04 0.05 -16.42
N GLY A 139 -1.35 1.17 -16.25
CA GLY A 139 -0.96 1.67 -14.95
C GLY A 139 -0.78 3.17 -14.93
N VAL A 140 -0.52 3.70 -13.75
CA VAL A 140 -0.12 5.10 -13.57
C VAL A 140 1.13 5.18 -12.70
N LYS A 141 2.05 6.06 -13.08
CA LYS A 141 3.09 6.59 -12.19
C LYS A 141 2.54 7.85 -11.55
N TYR A 142 2.65 8.00 -10.23
CA TYR A 142 2.13 9.15 -9.53
C TYR A 142 3.06 9.70 -8.45
N SER A 143 3.00 10.99 -8.21
CA SER A 143 3.56 11.66 -7.02
C SER A 143 2.44 12.34 -6.25
N ILE A 144 2.62 12.55 -4.94
CA ILE A 144 1.70 13.28 -4.09
C ILE A 144 2.47 14.38 -3.38
N SER A 145 1.97 15.60 -3.43
CA SER A 145 2.42 16.72 -2.60
C SER A 145 1.22 17.43 -1.98
N VAL A 146 1.41 18.04 -0.81
CA VAL A 146 0.33 18.64 -0.04
C VAL A 146 0.74 20.03 0.43
N ASP A 147 -0.14 21.01 0.21
CA ASP A 147 -0.09 22.32 0.83
C ASP A 147 -1.36 22.57 1.68
N GLN A 148 -1.57 23.80 2.17
CA GLN A 148 -2.73 24.12 3.02
C GLN A 148 -4.08 24.04 2.29
N HIS A 149 -4.09 24.22 0.97
CA HIS A 149 -5.30 24.33 0.14
C HIS A 149 -5.51 23.12 -0.77
N PHE A 150 -4.44 22.46 -1.22
CA PHE A 150 -4.50 21.39 -2.20
C PHE A 150 -3.62 20.19 -1.84
N THR A 151 -4.14 19.01 -2.16
CA THR A 151 -3.37 17.78 -2.35
C THR A 151 -3.20 17.59 -3.86
N ILE A 152 -1.96 17.68 -4.33
CA ILE A 152 -1.61 17.64 -5.74
C ILE A 152 -1.18 16.22 -6.09
N LEU A 153 -1.84 15.63 -7.08
CA LEU A 153 -1.48 14.37 -7.71
C LEU A 153 -0.93 14.63 -9.11
N GLU A 154 0.35 14.38 -9.32
CA GLU A 154 0.93 14.38 -10.65
C GLU A 154 0.91 12.96 -11.18
N ILE A 155 0.23 12.73 -12.30
CA ILE A 155 -0.08 11.40 -12.81
C ILE A 155 0.36 11.27 -14.26
N ASN A 156 1.11 10.21 -14.56
CA ASN A 156 1.51 9.83 -15.90
C ASN A 156 1.01 8.41 -16.21
N ALA A 157 0.32 8.23 -17.33
CA ALA A 157 -0.13 6.91 -17.75
C ALA A 157 1.04 6.07 -18.28
N VAL A 158 1.13 4.82 -17.83
CA VAL A 158 2.19 3.88 -18.20
C VAL A 158 1.62 2.51 -18.55
N LYS A 159 2.41 1.72 -19.26
CA LYS A 159 2.20 0.28 -19.41
C LYS A 159 3.22 -0.46 -18.55
N ILE A 160 2.75 -1.38 -17.70
CA ILE A 160 3.57 -2.12 -16.74
C ILE A 160 3.50 -3.61 -17.08
N ASN A 161 4.65 -4.22 -17.38
CA ASN A 161 4.75 -5.66 -17.60
C ASN A 161 5.59 -6.30 -16.50
N LEU A 162 4.97 -7.12 -15.64
CA LEU A 162 5.64 -7.77 -14.52
C LEU A 162 6.66 -8.85 -14.92
N MET A 163 6.65 -9.29 -16.19
CA MET A 163 7.52 -10.38 -16.67
C MET A 163 7.41 -11.64 -15.81
N ILE A 164 6.16 -12.04 -15.50
CA ILE A 164 5.89 -13.25 -14.72
C ILE A 164 6.43 -14.46 -15.47
N SER A 165 7.32 -15.20 -14.81
CA SER A 165 7.97 -16.40 -15.34
C SER A 165 7.17 -17.65 -14.98
N GLU A 166 7.01 -18.56 -15.93
CA GLU A 166 6.45 -19.90 -15.67
C GLU A 166 7.48 -20.82 -15.00
N GLU A 167 8.78 -20.54 -15.18
CA GLU A 167 9.85 -21.31 -14.54
C GLU A 167 9.83 -21.14 -13.02
N GLU A 168 9.99 -22.26 -12.30
CA GLU A 168 10.16 -22.26 -10.84
C GLU A 168 11.44 -21.54 -10.43
N PHE A 169 11.49 -21.06 -9.19
CA PHE A 169 12.70 -20.45 -8.62
C PHE A 169 13.54 -21.51 -7.90
N SER A 170 14.86 -21.38 -8.02
CA SER A 170 15.80 -22.30 -7.37
C SER A 170 16.30 -21.74 -6.04
N PRO A 171 16.58 -22.57 -5.01
CA PRO A 171 17.29 -22.12 -3.81
C PRO A 171 18.60 -21.39 -4.14
N GLY A 172 18.87 -20.29 -3.42
CA GLY A 172 19.99 -19.38 -3.66
C GLY A 172 19.73 -18.32 -4.73
N GLU A 173 18.61 -18.38 -5.45
CA GLU A 173 18.28 -17.41 -6.50
C GLU A 173 17.86 -16.05 -5.92
N TRP A 174 18.34 -14.98 -6.55
CA TRP A 174 17.93 -13.61 -6.23
C TRP A 174 16.64 -13.25 -6.97
N ILE A 175 15.65 -12.80 -6.21
CA ILE A 175 14.33 -12.43 -6.70
C ILE A 175 13.90 -11.06 -6.16
N ARG A 176 12.74 -10.60 -6.59
CA ARG A 176 12.05 -9.39 -6.13
C ARG A 176 10.66 -9.74 -5.64
N VAL A 177 10.27 -9.15 -4.53
CA VAL A 177 9.01 -9.48 -3.84
C VAL A 177 8.03 -8.32 -3.95
N LEU A 178 6.82 -8.58 -4.44
CA LEU A 178 5.75 -7.58 -4.50
C LEU A 178 5.20 -7.24 -3.09
N PRO A 179 4.62 -6.05 -2.87
CA PRO A 179 4.49 -4.93 -3.81
C PRO A 179 5.77 -4.11 -3.97
N SER A 180 6.70 -4.16 -3.01
CA SER A 180 7.81 -3.19 -2.91
C SER A 180 8.97 -3.48 -3.87
N LEU A 181 9.00 -4.65 -4.49
CA LEU A 181 10.09 -5.14 -5.35
C LEU A 181 11.45 -5.23 -4.66
N ASN A 182 11.42 -5.32 -3.32
CA ASN A 182 12.61 -5.50 -2.50
C ASN A 182 13.32 -6.78 -2.91
N LYS A 183 14.64 -6.69 -3.06
CA LYS A 183 15.49 -7.81 -3.41
C LYS A 183 15.56 -8.79 -2.23
N ALA A 184 15.38 -10.07 -2.50
CA ALA A 184 15.46 -11.13 -1.51
C ALA A 184 15.99 -12.42 -2.17
N MET A 185 16.35 -13.39 -1.35
CA MET A 185 16.88 -14.68 -1.81
C MET A 185 15.87 -15.79 -1.54
N VAL A 186 15.75 -16.73 -2.47
CA VAL A 186 14.98 -17.96 -2.28
C VAL A 186 15.80 -18.90 -1.40
N GLU A 187 15.25 -19.30 -0.27
CA GLU A 187 15.87 -20.26 0.64
C GLU A 187 15.40 -21.69 0.33
N ASP A 188 14.10 -21.85 0.09
CA ASP A 188 13.47 -23.15 -0.13
C ASP A 188 12.22 -23.00 -1.02
N SER A 189 11.75 -24.12 -1.59
CA SER A 189 10.62 -24.19 -2.51
C SER A 189 9.66 -25.32 -2.14
N TYR A 190 8.36 -25.05 -2.21
CA TYR A 190 7.29 -25.99 -1.85
C TYR A 190 6.25 -26.03 -2.96
N LYS A 191 5.89 -27.22 -3.47
CA LYS A 191 4.90 -27.32 -4.56
C LYS A 191 3.47 -27.03 -4.11
N ASP A 192 3.18 -27.32 -2.85
CA ASP A 192 1.88 -27.11 -2.22
C ASP A 192 2.06 -26.85 -0.72
N PHE A 193 1.01 -26.35 -0.06
CA PHE A 193 1.09 -25.91 1.33
C PHE A 193 1.35 -27.07 2.32
N SER A 194 1.03 -28.31 1.95
CA SER A 194 1.20 -29.46 2.85
C SER A 194 2.67 -29.77 3.17
N GLN A 195 3.58 -29.33 2.29
CA GLN A 195 5.02 -29.52 2.44
C GLN A 195 5.67 -28.49 3.36
N VAL A 196 4.95 -27.43 3.74
CA VAL A 196 5.49 -26.34 4.56
C VAL A 196 5.46 -26.75 6.03
N SER A 197 6.62 -27.17 6.55
CA SER A 197 6.76 -27.71 7.91
C SER A 197 6.59 -26.66 9.03
N ALA A 198 6.96 -25.40 8.77
CA ALA A 198 6.92 -24.32 9.76
C ALA A 198 6.33 -23.03 9.17
N SER A 199 5.01 -22.99 9.01
CA SER A 199 4.29 -21.81 8.52
C SER A 199 3.53 -21.08 9.62
N LYS A 200 3.58 -19.74 9.59
CA LYS A 200 2.71 -18.88 10.42
C LYS A 200 1.26 -18.86 9.92
N PHE A 201 1.03 -19.21 8.66
CA PHE A 201 -0.29 -19.44 8.09
C PHE A 201 -0.72 -20.90 8.31
N LYS A 202 -2.03 -21.19 8.25
CA LYS A 202 -2.56 -22.56 8.38
C LYS A 202 -3.12 -23.12 7.08
N SER A 203 -3.27 -22.29 6.05
CA SER A 203 -3.84 -22.68 4.77
C SER A 203 -3.55 -21.64 3.68
N TYR A 204 -3.69 -22.05 2.41
CA TYR A 204 -3.71 -21.10 1.28
C TYR A 204 -4.78 -20.03 1.45
N LYS A 205 -5.95 -20.37 2.00
CA LYS A 205 -7.03 -19.41 2.27
C LYS A 205 -6.59 -18.29 3.21
N ASP A 206 -5.78 -18.59 4.22
CA ASP A 206 -5.23 -17.59 5.14
C ASP A 206 -4.21 -16.69 4.42
N ILE A 207 -3.41 -17.24 3.50
CA ILE A 207 -2.48 -16.48 2.65
C ILE A 207 -3.24 -15.54 1.72
N ARG A 208 -4.28 -16.01 1.01
CA ARG A 208 -5.11 -15.13 0.16
C ARG A 208 -5.75 -14.00 0.97
N ARG A 209 -6.24 -14.32 2.17
CA ARG A 209 -6.80 -13.34 3.10
C ARG A 209 -5.74 -12.34 3.56
N HIS A 210 -4.52 -12.78 3.84
CA HIS A 210 -3.38 -11.94 4.19
C HIS A 210 -3.08 -10.94 3.08
N TRP A 211 -2.87 -11.40 1.86
CA TRP A 211 -2.53 -10.51 0.74
C TRP A 211 -3.62 -9.49 0.43
N LYS A 212 -4.88 -9.91 0.49
CA LYS A 212 -6.03 -9.01 0.37
C LYS A 212 -6.05 -7.97 1.49
N ASN A 213 -5.81 -8.41 2.72
CA ASN A 213 -5.95 -7.56 3.90
C ASN A 213 -4.76 -6.66 4.14
N ILE A 214 -3.56 -7.02 3.72
CA ILE A 214 -2.32 -6.24 3.94
C ILE A 214 -2.01 -5.37 2.73
N HIS A 215 -2.07 -5.95 1.52
CA HIS A 215 -1.66 -5.26 0.29
C HIS A 215 -2.84 -4.84 -0.60
N GLY A 216 -4.03 -5.39 -0.38
CA GLY A 216 -5.17 -5.20 -1.27
C GLY A 216 -5.17 -6.12 -2.50
N TYR A 217 -4.14 -6.94 -2.68
CA TYR A 217 -3.99 -7.82 -3.84
C TYR A 217 -4.99 -8.99 -3.81
N ARG A 218 -5.40 -9.45 -5.00
CA ARG A 218 -6.24 -10.63 -5.15
C ARG A 218 -5.43 -11.77 -5.73
N LEU A 219 -5.20 -12.78 -4.89
CA LEU A 219 -4.61 -14.04 -5.30
C LEU A 219 -5.73 -14.93 -5.88
N PRO A 220 -5.41 -15.78 -6.88
CA PRO A 220 -6.39 -16.66 -7.51
C PRO A 220 -6.92 -17.71 -6.53
N ASP A 221 -8.01 -18.37 -6.90
CA ASP A 221 -8.57 -19.44 -6.07
C ASP A 221 -7.73 -20.71 -6.10
N ALA A 222 -7.12 -21.00 -7.25
CA ALA A 222 -6.22 -22.13 -7.42
C ALA A 222 -4.91 -21.89 -6.66
N GLU A 223 -4.48 -22.91 -5.93
CA GLU A 223 -3.22 -22.92 -5.22
C GLU A 223 -2.02 -22.95 -6.18
N THR A 224 -0.87 -22.44 -5.73
CA THR A 224 0.37 -22.34 -6.48
C THR A 224 1.54 -22.76 -5.60
N SER A 225 2.70 -23.03 -6.19
CA SER A 225 3.96 -23.21 -5.46
C SER A 225 4.26 -22.03 -4.52
N TYR A 226 5.01 -22.30 -3.45
CA TYR A 226 5.46 -21.34 -2.45
C TYR A 226 6.97 -21.35 -2.35
N TYR A 227 7.52 -20.27 -1.83
CA TYR A 227 8.93 -20.12 -1.57
C TYR A 227 9.15 -19.58 -0.16
N SER A 228 10.13 -20.15 0.53
CA SER A 228 10.72 -19.52 1.71
C SER A 228 11.67 -18.43 1.21
N ILE A 229 11.44 -17.19 1.64
CA ILE A 229 12.14 -16.02 1.12
C ILE A 229 12.83 -15.27 2.23
N GLN A 230 14.14 -15.15 2.08
CA GLN A 230 15.03 -14.52 3.02
C GLN A 230 15.37 -13.11 2.55
N PHE A 231 14.85 -12.11 3.25
CA PHE A 231 15.26 -10.71 3.07
C PHE A 231 16.59 -10.44 3.78
N TRP A 232 17.28 -9.36 3.42
CA TRP A 232 18.51 -8.96 4.10
C TRP A 232 18.29 -8.84 5.63
N ARG A 233 18.97 -9.68 6.41
CA ARG A 233 18.90 -9.76 7.88
C ARG A 233 17.49 -10.02 8.46
N GLY A 234 16.55 -10.50 7.65
CA GLY A 234 15.22 -10.91 8.11
C GLY A 234 15.20 -12.34 8.65
N GLU A 235 14.03 -12.81 9.06
CA GLU A 235 13.75 -14.24 9.10
C GLU A 235 13.07 -14.65 7.79
N PRO A 236 13.18 -15.91 7.34
CA PRO A 236 12.49 -16.35 6.15
C PRO A 236 10.98 -16.22 6.26
N LEU A 237 10.35 -15.80 5.17
CA LEU A 237 8.90 -15.59 5.09
C LEU A 237 8.34 -16.37 3.90
N LEU A 238 7.15 -16.93 4.05
CA LEU A 238 6.50 -17.72 3.02
C LEU A 238 5.76 -16.83 2.01
N TYR A 239 6.10 -16.95 0.73
CA TYR A 239 5.46 -16.21 -0.37
C TYR A 239 4.96 -17.15 -1.47
N PRO A 240 3.76 -16.92 -2.01
CA PRO A 240 3.31 -17.61 -3.23
C PRO A 240 4.15 -17.20 -4.44
N LYS A 241 4.33 -18.12 -5.41
CA LYS A 241 5.03 -17.88 -6.69
C LYS A 241 4.59 -16.61 -7.39
N LEU A 242 3.28 -16.34 -7.41
CA LEU A 242 2.69 -15.20 -8.10
C LEU A 242 3.13 -13.85 -7.52
N CYS A 243 3.64 -13.83 -6.30
CA CYS A 243 4.04 -12.62 -5.59
C CYS A 243 5.54 -12.30 -5.73
N VAL A 244 6.27 -13.08 -6.52
CA VAL A 244 7.70 -12.94 -6.74
C VAL A 244 8.08 -12.95 -8.22
N ILE A 245 9.11 -12.18 -8.56
CA ILE A 245 9.59 -12.03 -9.93
C ILE A 245 11.13 -11.92 -9.94
N ARG A 246 11.79 -12.34 -11.03
CA ARG A 246 13.26 -12.25 -11.16
C ARG A 246 13.71 -10.81 -11.38
N ASN A 247 13.04 -10.13 -12.29
CA ASN A 247 13.45 -8.84 -12.82
C ASN A 247 12.50 -7.72 -12.37
N PHE A 248 12.98 -6.48 -12.46
CA PHE A 248 12.06 -5.35 -12.37
C PHE A 248 11.03 -5.41 -13.50
N PRO A 249 9.78 -5.00 -13.24
CA PRO A 249 8.78 -4.83 -14.27
C PRO A 249 9.25 -3.86 -15.34
N ILE A 250 8.91 -4.16 -16.59
CA ILE A 250 9.17 -3.25 -17.71
C ILE A 250 8.06 -2.20 -17.70
N VAL A 251 8.44 -0.94 -17.47
CA VAL A 251 7.54 0.21 -17.50
C VAL A 251 7.78 1.01 -18.77
N THR A 252 6.76 1.17 -19.60
CA THR A 252 6.84 1.94 -20.86
C THR A 252 5.85 3.10 -20.88
N PRO A 253 6.21 4.24 -21.50
CA PRO A 253 5.27 5.34 -21.70
C PRO A 253 4.05 4.91 -22.50
N THR A 254 2.90 5.51 -22.20
CA THR A 254 1.68 5.31 -22.98
C THR A 254 1.56 6.39 -24.06
N PRO A 255 1.07 6.09 -25.28
CA PRO A 255 0.72 7.11 -26.26
C PRO A 255 -0.27 8.14 -25.72
N LYS A 256 -0.12 9.42 -26.08
CA LYS A 256 -0.97 10.53 -25.59
C LYS A 256 -2.47 10.28 -25.76
N THR A 257 -2.87 9.58 -26.81
CA THR A 257 -4.28 9.22 -27.08
C THR A 257 -4.86 8.29 -26.02
N LEU A 258 -4.07 7.35 -25.51
CA LEU A 258 -4.46 6.40 -24.47
C LEU A 258 -4.26 6.96 -23.06
N GLU A 259 -3.35 7.92 -22.88
CA GLU A 259 -3.08 8.55 -21.58
C GLU A 259 -4.36 9.12 -20.95
N ARG A 260 -5.13 9.92 -21.71
CA ARG A 260 -6.40 10.50 -21.22
C ARG A 260 -7.39 9.44 -20.78
N VAL A 261 -7.45 8.31 -21.50
CA VAL A 261 -8.35 7.19 -21.19
C VAL A 261 -7.94 6.52 -19.88
N ILE A 262 -6.65 6.20 -19.70
CA ILE A 262 -6.13 5.56 -18.49
C ILE A 262 -6.32 6.47 -17.27
N ILE A 263 -6.00 7.76 -17.38
CA ILE A 263 -6.17 8.71 -16.28
C ILE A 263 -7.66 8.93 -15.96
N SER A 264 -8.53 8.95 -16.98
CA SER A 264 -9.98 8.99 -16.75
C SER A 264 -10.48 7.76 -15.98
N LYS A 265 -9.99 6.55 -16.29
CA LYS A 265 -10.29 5.33 -15.52
C LYS A 265 -9.82 5.45 -14.08
N PHE A 266 -8.61 5.98 -13.85
CA PHE A 266 -8.07 6.21 -12.52
C PHE A 266 -8.97 7.16 -11.72
N LEU A 267 -9.28 8.33 -12.27
CA LEU A 267 -10.10 9.35 -11.63
C LEU A 267 -11.52 8.87 -11.31
N LYS A 268 -12.16 8.15 -12.25
CA LYS A 268 -13.46 7.53 -12.03
C LYS A 268 -13.41 6.56 -10.84
N CYS A 269 -12.36 5.76 -10.74
CA CYS A 269 -12.17 4.85 -9.60
C CYS A 269 -11.94 5.61 -8.30
N LEU A 270 -11.05 6.61 -8.31
CA LEU A 270 -10.74 7.43 -7.13
C LEU A 270 -12.01 8.10 -6.57
N ILE A 271 -12.76 8.81 -7.42
CA ILE A 271 -13.99 9.50 -7.02
C ILE A 271 -15.04 8.49 -6.53
N SER A 272 -15.16 7.32 -7.17
CA SER A 272 -16.12 6.30 -6.76
C SER A 272 -15.77 5.63 -5.42
N LYS A 273 -14.47 5.45 -5.12
CA LYS A 273 -14.01 4.71 -3.93
C LYS A 273 -13.66 5.61 -2.74
N MET A 274 -13.38 6.88 -3.00
CA MET A 274 -12.99 7.90 -2.04
C MET A 274 -13.74 9.21 -2.37
N SER A 275 -15.07 9.13 -2.40
CA SER A 275 -15.95 10.25 -2.75
C SER A 275 -16.00 11.35 -1.68
N PHE A 276 -15.59 11.03 -0.44
CA PHE A 276 -15.49 11.96 0.67
C PHE A 276 -14.09 11.91 1.28
N ILE A 277 -13.62 13.07 1.75
CA ILE A 277 -12.39 13.24 2.51
C ILE A 277 -12.76 14.02 3.78
N LEU A 278 -12.59 13.39 4.95
CA LEU A 278 -12.79 14.03 6.25
C LEU A 278 -14.17 14.72 6.38
N GLY A 279 -15.20 14.07 5.83
CA GLY A 279 -16.60 14.52 5.89
C GLY A 279 -17.02 15.44 4.76
N THR A 280 -16.09 15.85 3.89
CA THR A 280 -16.37 16.75 2.76
C THR A 280 -16.32 16.00 1.43
N PRO A 281 -17.23 16.27 0.48
CA PRO A 281 -17.13 15.71 -0.87
C PRO A 281 -15.80 16.08 -1.54
N ILE A 282 -15.17 15.11 -2.20
CA ILE A 282 -13.93 15.34 -2.93
C ILE A 282 -14.15 16.35 -4.06
N THR A 283 -13.38 17.45 -4.06
CA THR A 283 -13.41 18.46 -5.13
C THR A 283 -12.10 18.41 -5.90
N ILE A 284 -12.19 18.19 -7.21
CA ILE A 284 -11.02 17.99 -8.07
C ILE A 284 -10.96 19.08 -9.14
N GLN A 285 -9.79 19.70 -9.26
CA GLN A 285 -9.45 20.62 -10.35
C GLN A 285 -8.34 19.98 -11.21
N MET A 286 -8.49 20.00 -12.53
CA MET A 286 -7.57 19.35 -13.45
C MET A 286 -6.77 20.39 -14.23
N GLN A 287 -5.46 20.16 -14.36
CA GLN A 287 -4.58 20.98 -15.18
C GLN A 287 -3.72 20.08 -16.08
N GLU A 288 -3.68 20.38 -17.36
CA GLU A 288 -2.76 19.73 -18.28
C GLU A 288 -1.33 20.20 -17.99
N MET A 289 -0.38 19.27 -17.90
CA MET A 289 1.03 19.65 -17.74
C MET A 289 1.54 20.10 -19.10
N GLN A 290 1.81 21.40 -19.23
CA GLN A 290 2.57 21.92 -20.36
C GLN A 290 4.04 21.52 -20.14
N HIS A 291 4.60 20.72 -21.04
CA HIS A 291 6.04 20.53 -21.07
C HIS A 291 6.66 21.77 -21.72
N ASP A 292 7.18 22.68 -20.91
CA ASP A 292 8.12 23.68 -21.39
C ASP A 292 9.42 22.96 -21.79
N ASN A 293 9.80 23.09 -23.06
CA ASN A 293 11.00 22.48 -23.65
C ASN A 293 12.33 23.11 -23.17
N ASN A 294 12.36 23.76 -22.00
CA ASN A 294 13.57 24.32 -21.42
C ASN A 294 13.68 23.94 -19.95
N SER A 295 14.38 22.86 -19.64
CA SER A 295 15.29 22.82 -18.49
C SER A 295 16.11 21.54 -18.44
N MET A 296 17.29 21.73 -17.87
CA MET A 296 18.42 20.83 -17.79
C MET A 296 18.07 19.54 -17.04
N VAL A 297 18.78 18.47 -17.43
CA VAL A 297 18.82 17.16 -16.79
C VAL A 297 18.89 17.30 -15.27
N PRO A 298 17.91 16.79 -14.50
CA PRO A 298 18.07 16.63 -13.06
C PRO A 298 19.08 15.50 -12.83
N ASN A 299 20.11 15.77 -12.03
CA ASN A 299 20.98 14.74 -11.48
C ASN A 299 20.12 13.77 -10.64
N ASP A 300 19.81 12.61 -11.20
CA ASP A 300 19.33 11.44 -10.47
C ASP A 300 20.48 10.89 -9.61
N SER A 301 20.79 11.56 -8.51
CA SER A 301 21.46 10.93 -7.38
C SER A 301 20.38 10.40 -6.43
N LEU A 302 19.73 9.31 -6.82
CA LEU A 302 18.97 8.48 -5.90
C LEU A 302 19.97 7.82 -4.96
N THR A 303 20.13 8.39 -3.77
CA THR A 303 20.76 7.70 -2.64
C THR A 303 20.07 6.35 -2.46
N GLU A 304 20.86 5.28 -2.47
CA GLU A 304 20.49 3.92 -2.03
C GLU A 304 19.97 3.98 -0.59
N THR A 305 18.73 4.42 -0.43
CA THR A 305 18.03 4.35 0.84
C THR A 305 17.21 3.09 0.72
N GLN A 306 17.57 2.06 1.49
CA GLN A 306 16.78 0.85 1.64
C GLN A 306 15.34 1.28 1.99
N ALA A 307 14.46 1.28 0.99
CA ALA A 307 13.04 1.47 1.19
C ALA A 307 12.55 0.29 2.03
N VAL A 308 12.45 0.54 3.33
CA VAL A 308 11.80 -0.33 4.28
C VAL A 308 10.38 -0.52 3.79
N SER A 309 10.10 -1.69 3.23
CA SER A 309 8.76 -2.07 2.80
C SER A 309 7.85 -1.96 4.01
N LEU A 310 6.80 -1.16 3.88
CA LEU A 310 5.69 -1.04 4.84
C LEU A 310 4.97 -2.36 5.12
N CYS A 311 5.37 -3.46 4.47
CA CYS A 311 4.70 -4.75 4.53
C CYS A 311 5.63 -5.91 4.92
N THR A 312 6.93 -5.67 5.08
CA THR A 312 7.86 -6.67 5.61
C THR A 312 8.20 -6.24 7.03
N PRO A 313 8.06 -7.12 8.05
CA PRO A 313 8.51 -6.79 9.40
C PRO A 313 9.97 -6.36 9.34
N THR A 314 10.25 -5.07 9.51
CA THR A 314 11.62 -4.61 9.55
C THR A 314 12.26 -5.03 10.86
N GLN A 315 13.29 -5.86 10.72
CA GLN A 315 14.56 -5.76 11.44
C GLN A 315 14.45 -5.75 12.98
N SER A 316 14.32 -6.93 13.57
CA SER A 316 14.98 -7.18 14.85
C SER A 316 16.46 -7.42 14.59
N SER A 317 17.32 -6.50 15.01
CA SER A 317 18.77 -6.76 15.07
C SER A 317 18.99 -8.05 15.86
N ARG A 318 19.66 -9.04 15.28
CA ARG A 318 20.28 -10.10 16.08
C ARG A 318 21.17 -9.39 17.11
N MET A 319 20.75 -9.38 18.37
CA MET A 319 21.73 -9.17 19.43
C MET A 319 22.69 -10.34 19.33
N CYS A 320 23.92 -10.07 18.89
CA CYS A 320 24.99 -11.05 18.98
C CYS A 320 25.07 -11.51 20.44
N LYS A 321 24.95 -12.82 20.64
CA LYS A 321 25.46 -13.46 21.85
C LYS A 321 26.97 -13.46 21.82
#